data_AF-A0A920S9C4-F1
#
_entry.id   AF-A0A920S9C4-F1
#
_cell.length_a   1.000
_cell.length_b   1.000
_cell.length_c   1.000
_cell.angle_alpha   90.00
_cell.angle_beta   90.00
_cell.angle_gamma   90.00
#
_symmetry.space_group_name_H-M   'P 1'
#
loop_
_entity.id
_entity.type
_entity.pdbx_description
1 polymer ?
#
loop_
_entity_poly.entity_id
_entity_poly.type
_entity_poly.pdbx_seq_one_letter_code
_entity_poly.pdbx_strand_id
1 'polypeptide(L)'
;MDSRYSDDCIAGIQRLQELTGGFGKFMMRVEDWAPRDKIHRSYELLARYVMPYFQGSLQGIQTSNEWASERREALQANRYVGIKAATDRFDAGRN
;
A
#
# COMPACT_ATOMS: atom_id res chain seq x y z
N MET A 1 -4.62 11.42 11.14
CA MET A 1 -5.78 11.26 10.24
C MET A 1 -6.25 9.84 10.44
N ASP A 2 -7.49 9.67 10.90
CA ASP A 2 -7.91 8.44 11.57
C ASP A 2 -8.08 7.29 10.56
N SER A 3 -7.38 6.16 10.79
CA SER A 3 -7.57 4.89 10.06
C SER A 3 -9.04 4.54 9.91
N ARG A 4 -9.82 4.92 10.91
CA ARG A 4 -11.27 4.78 10.98
C ARG A 4 -12.02 5.27 9.73
N TYR A 5 -11.61 6.37 9.10
CA TYR A 5 -12.33 6.87 7.92
C TYR A 5 -12.24 5.92 6.72
N SER A 6 -11.04 5.37 6.45
CA SER A 6 -10.87 4.41 5.35
C SER A 6 -11.55 3.09 5.67
N ASP A 7 -11.45 2.64 6.92
CA ASP A 7 -12.05 1.39 7.38
C ASP A 7 -13.59 1.44 7.28
N ASP A 8 -14.19 2.55 7.70
CA ASP A 8 -15.64 2.79 7.60
C ASP A 8 -16.12 2.83 6.13
N CYS A 9 -15.35 3.45 5.22
CA CYS A 9 -15.67 3.48 3.80
C CYS A 9 -15.61 2.09 3.16
N ILE A 10 -14.58 1.30 3.49
CA ILE A 10 -14.43 -0.09 3.00
C ILE A 10 -15.61 -0.93 3.48
N ALA A 11 -15.93 -0.86 4.77
CA ALA A 11 -17.05 -1.59 5.36
C ALA A 11 -18.39 -1.21 4.72
N GLY A 12 -18.60 0.08 4.43
CA GLY A 12 -19.80 0.56 3.74
C GLY A 12 -19.96 -0.02 2.33
N ILE A 13 -18.87 -0.04 1.55
CA ILE A 13 -18.87 -0.61 0.19
C ILE A 13 -19.08 -2.13 0.22
N GLN A 14 -18.47 -2.84 1.17
CA GLN A 14 -18.67 -4.28 1.35
C GLN A 14 -20.13 -4.60 1.69
N ARG A 15 -20.72 -3.86 2.63
CA ARG A 15 -22.14 -4.00 2.97
C ARG A 15 -23.04 -3.79 1.76
N LEU A 16 -22.73 -2.82 0.89
CA LEU A 16 -23.48 -2.62 -0.35
C LEU A 16 -23.35 -3.83 -1.29
N GLN A 17 -22.16 -4.40 -1.44
CA GLN A 17 -21.99 -5.62 -2.26
C GLN A 17 -22.79 -6.79 -1.71
N GLU A 18 -22.77 -6.99 -0.39
CA GLU A 18 -23.54 -8.05 0.29
C GLU A 18 -25.04 -7.89 0.05
N LEU A 19 -25.56 -6.66 0.21
CA LEU A 19 -26.98 -6.37 0.05
C LEU A 19 -27.48 -6.52 -1.39
N THR A 20 -26.65 -6.23 -2.39
CA THR A 20 -27.04 -6.31 -3.80
C THR A 20 -26.73 -7.65 -4.46
N GLY A 21 -26.00 -8.55 -3.78
CA GLY A 21 -25.40 -9.72 -4.41
C GLY A 21 -24.23 -9.38 -5.35
N GLY A 22 -23.65 -8.19 -5.19
CA GLY A 22 -22.55 -7.65 -5.99
C GLY A 22 -22.97 -6.56 -6.97
N PHE A 23 -21.98 -5.82 -7.47
CA PHE A 23 -22.12 -4.84 -8.56
C PHE A 23 -20.82 -4.75 -9.36
N GLY A 24 -20.91 -4.42 -10.66
CA GLY A 24 -19.73 -4.39 -11.52
C GLY A 24 -18.81 -3.19 -11.29
N LYS A 25 -19.38 -2.01 -11.01
CA LYS A 25 -18.63 -0.76 -10.76
C LYS A 25 -19.33 0.06 -9.68
N PHE A 26 -18.53 0.74 -8.86
CA PHE A 26 -19.00 1.70 -7.87
C PHE A 26 -18.76 3.12 -8.41
N MET A 27 -19.84 3.89 -8.57
CA MET A 27 -19.77 5.29 -8.96
C MET A 27 -20.07 6.16 -7.76
N MET A 28 -19.18 7.12 -7.50
CA MET A 28 -19.38 8.11 -6.46
C MET A 28 -20.12 9.32 -6.97
N ARG A 29 -21.02 9.84 -6.13
CA ARG A 29 -21.60 11.17 -6.34
C ARG A 29 -20.55 12.25 -6.10
N VAL A 30 -20.57 13.28 -6.93
CA VAL A 30 -19.84 14.54 -6.70
C VAL A 30 -20.73 15.44 -5.85
N GLU A 31 -20.12 16.08 -4.86
CA GLU A 31 -20.78 17.11 -4.05
C GLU A 31 -20.26 18.48 -4.49
N ASP A 32 -21.10 19.26 -5.15
CA ASP A 32 -20.73 20.50 -5.84
C ASP A 32 -20.76 21.74 -4.94
N TRP A 33 -21.40 21.64 -3.76
CA TRP A 33 -21.47 22.75 -2.79
C TRP A 33 -20.29 22.80 -1.81
N ALA A 34 -19.44 21.78 -1.76
CA ALA A 34 -18.31 21.74 -0.84
C ALA A 34 -17.10 22.55 -1.38
N PRO A 35 -16.23 23.08 -0.50
CA PRO A 35 -14.99 23.72 -0.93
C PRO A 35 -14.10 22.75 -1.74
N ARG A 36 -13.47 23.26 -2.80
CA ARG A 36 -12.70 22.44 -3.75
C ARG A 36 -11.56 21.65 -3.11
N ASP A 37 -10.87 22.24 -2.14
CA ASP A 37 -9.81 21.58 -1.38
C ASP A 37 -10.34 20.35 -0.61
N LYS A 38 -11.56 20.43 -0.06
CA LYS A 38 -12.20 19.32 0.65
C LYS A 38 -12.63 18.21 -0.28
N ILE A 39 -13.20 18.56 -1.44
CA ILE A 39 -13.55 17.59 -2.49
C ILE A 39 -12.30 16.82 -2.93
N HIS A 40 -11.24 17.55 -3.29
CA HIS A 40 -10.00 16.94 -3.73
C HIS A 40 -9.34 16.08 -2.66
N ARG A 41 -9.37 16.52 -1.39
CA ARG A 41 -8.87 15.73 -0.28
C ARG A 41 -9.67 14.45 -0.09
N SER A 42 -10.99 14.48 -0.21
CA SER A 42 -11.82 13.27 -0.14
C SER A 42 -11.46 12.27 -1.25
N TYR A 43 -11.29 12.74 -2.49
CA TYR A 43 -10.87 11.89 -3.61
C TYR A 43 -9.47 11.31 -3.43
N GLU A 44 -8.52 12.11 -2.92
CA GLU A 44 -7.18 11.64 -2.60
C GLU A 44 -7.23 10.48 -1.58
N LEU A 45 -8.05 10.62 -0.53
CA LEU A 45 -8.16 9.59 0.51
C LEU A 45 -8.79 8.31 -0.05
N LEU A 46 -9.85 8.42 -0.84
CA LEU A 46 -10.49 7.27 -1.46
C LEU A 46 -9.54 6.54 -2.42
N ALA A 47 -8.85 7.30 -3.28
CA ALA A 47 -7.91 6.74 -4.24
C ALA A 47 -6.72 6.04 -3.56
N ARG A 48 -6.22 6.58 -2.44
CA ARG A 48 -5.04 6.02 -1.75
C ARG A 48 -5.37 4.89 -0.79
N TYR A 49 -6.49 4.97 -0.07
CA TYR A 49 -6.75 4.10 1.07
C TYR A 49 -7.94 3.16 0.90
N VAL A 50 -8.85 3.42 -0.06
CA VAL A 50 -10.07 2.62 -0.24
C VAL A 50 -10.01 1.82 -1.54
N MET A 51 -9.80 2.47 -2.69
CA MET A 51 -9.79 1.82 -4.00
C MET A 51 -8.81 0.64 -4.12
N PRO A 52 -7.57 0.71 -3.57
CA PRO A 52 -6.62 -0.37 -3.73
C PRO A 52 -7.05 -1.69 -3.07
N TYR A 53 -7.86 -1.62 -2.00
CA TYR A 53 -8.44 -2.78 -1.33
C TYR A 53 -9.35 -3.58 -2.28
N PHE A 54 -10.15 -2.89 -3.11
CA PHE A 54 -11.09 -3.53 -4.03
C PHE A 54 -10.49 -3.90 -5.40
N GLN A 55 -9.38 -3.25 -5.79
CA GLN A 55 -8.78 -3.43 -7.12
C GLN A 55 -7.62 -4.43 -7.13
N GLY A 56 -7.18 -4.93 -5.98
CA GLY A 56 -6.07 -5.87 -5.87
C GLY A 56 -4.70 -5.28 -6.22
N SER A 57 -4.61 -3.95 -6.38
CA SER A 57 -3.37 -3.26 -6.80
C SER A 57 -2.26 -3.29 -5.73
N LEU A 58 -2.59 -3.59 -4.47
CA LEU A 58 -1.62 -3.74 -3.39
C LEU A 58 -1.12 -5.16 -3.18
N GLN A 59 -1.72 -6.18 -3.80
CA GLN A 59 -1.41 -7.58 -3.50
C GLN A 59 0.08 -7.89 -3.69
N GLY A 60 0.66 -7.47 -4.82
CA GLY A 60 2.08 -7.70 -5.09
C GLY A 60 3.01 -6.97 -4.11
N ILE A 61 2.63 -5.77 -3.67
CA ILE A 61 3.42 -4.98 -2.70
C ILE A 61 3.36 -5.65 -1.33
N GLN A 62 2.18 -6.08 -0.89
CA GLN A 62 1.98 -6.77 0.39
C GLN A 62 2.77 -8.08 0.42
N THR A 63 2.63 -8.92 -0.59
CA THR A 63 3.37 -10.19 -0.69
C THR A 63 4.88 -9.97 -0.73
N SER A 64 5.36 -8.95 -1.45
CA SER A 64 6.79 -8.62 -1.46
C SER A 64 7.29 -8.16 -0.09
N ASN A 65 6.48 -7.36 0.62
CA ASN A 65 6.83 -6.87 1.95
C ASN A 65 6.87 -8.01 2.97
N GLU A 66 5.86 -8.89 2.96
CA GLU A 66 5.81 -10.10 3.78
C GLU A 66 7.03 -10.99 3.53
N TRP A 67 7.32 -11.30 2.26
CA TRP A 67 8.49 -12.10 1.88
C TRP A 67 9.82 -11.52 2.40
N ALA A 68 9.98 -10.20 2.27
CA ALA A 68 11.17 -9.49 2.73
C ALA A 68 11.26 -9.45 4.27
N SER A 69 10.13 -9.27 4.93
CA SER A 69 10.01 -9.27 6.39
C SER A 69 10.38 -10.64 6.98
N GLU A 70 9.84 -11.72 6.41
CA GLU A 70 10.14 -13.11 6.80
C GLU A 70 11.62 -13.45 6.63
N ARG A 71 12.26 -12.93 5.58
CA ARG A 71 13.67 -13.22 5.25
C ARG A 71 14.65 -12.16 5.76
N ARG A 72 14.20 -11.27 6.64
CA ARG A 72 14.99 -10.14 7.13
C ARG A 72 16.37 -10.56 7.62
N GLU A 73 16.47 -11.65 8.38
CA GLU A 73 17.75 -12.11 8.93
C GLU A 73 18.73 -12.59 7.86
N ALA A 74 18.25 -13.43 6.92
CA ALA A 74 19.06 -13.91 5.81
C ALA A 74 19.52 -12.75 4.90
N LEU A 75 18.63 -11.79 4.63
CA LEU A 75 18.96 -10.59 3.85
C LEU A 75 20.01 -9.73 4.55
N GLN A 76 19.94 -9.57 5.88
CA GLN A 76 20.94 -8.83 6.65
C GLN A 76 22.29 -9.56 6.69
N ALA A 77 22.29 -10.88 6.84
CA ALA A 77 23.52 -11.68 6.79
C ALA A 77 24.21 -11.54 5.44
N ASN A 78 23.46 -11.66 4.33
CA ASN A 78 23.99 -11.48 2.98
C ASN A 78 24.54 -10.07 2.75
N ARG A 79 23.85 -9.04 3.28
CA ARG A 79 24.32 -7.65 3.23
C ARG A 79 25.65 -7.48 3.96
N TYR A 80 25.80 -8.05 5.15
CA TYR A 80 27.05 -7.99 5.91
C TYR A 80 28.22 -8.64 5.15
N VAL A 81 28.01 -9.85 4.63
CA VAL A 81 29.02 -10.56 3.82
C VAL A 81 29.42 -9.75 2.59
N GLY A 82 28.45 -9.18 1.88
CA GLY A 82 28.71 -8.37 0.69
C GLY A 82 29.53 -7.12 0.98
N ILE A 83 29.23 -6.40 2.06
CA ILE A 83 30.01 -5.22 2.49
C ILE A 83 31.43 -5.64 2.84
N LYS A 84 31.60 -6.71 3.63
CA LYS A 84 32.93 -7.20 4.01
C LYS A 84 33.77 -7.55 2.79
N ALA A 85 33.21 -8.32 1.85
CA ALA A 85 33.92 -8.73 0.64
C ALA A 85 34.31 -7.54 -0.25
N ALA A 86 33.47 -6.50 -0.33
CA ALA A 86 33.78 -5.28 -1.05
C ALA A 86 34.94 -4.51 -0.39
N THR A 87 34.93 -4.39 0.93
CA THR A 87 36.03 -3.78 1.70
C THR A 87 37.33 -4.54 1.49
N ASP A 88 37.33 -5.87 1.66
CA ASP A 88 38.52 -6.70 1.48
C ASP A 88 39.14 -6.53 0.08
N ARG A 89 38.30 -6.46 -0.96
CA ARG A 89 38.76 -6.24 -2.36
C ARG A 89 39.37 -4.86 -2.56
N PHE A 90 38.79 -3.82 -1.96
CA PHE A 90 39.30 -2.47 -2.05
C PHE A 90 40.66 -2.32 -1.36
N ASP A 91 40.83 -2.96 -0.20
CA ASP A 91 42.10 -2.94 0.53
C ASP A 91 43.19 -3.76 -0.19
N ALA A 92 42.83 -4.89 -0.82
CA ALA A 92 43.75 -5.70 -1.60
C ALA A 92 44.29 -5.00 -2.86
N GLY A 93 43.54 -4.05 -3.44
CA GLY A 93 43.98 -3.26 -4.61
C GLY A 93 44.83 -2.03 -4.25
N ARG A 94 45.07 -1.78 -2.96
CA ARG A 94 45.82 -0.61 -2.47
C ARG A 94 47.28 -0.94 -2.10
N ASN A 95 47.65 -2.23 -2.09
CA ASN A 95 49.01 -2.74 -1.94
C ASN A 95 49.56 -3.18 -3.29
#